data_AF-A0A9X2AD66-F1
#
_entry.id   AF-A0A9X2AD66-F1
#
_cell.length_a   1.000
_cell.length_b   1.000
_cell.length_c   1.000
_cell.angle_alpha   90.00
_cell.angle_beta   90.00
_cell.angle_gamma   90.00
#
_symmetry.space_group_name_H-M   'P 1'
#
loop_
_entity.id
_entity.type
_entity.pdbx_description
1 polymer ?
#
loop_
_entity_poly.entity_id
_entity_poly.type
_entity_poly.pdbx_seq_one_letter_code
_entity_poly.pdbx_strand_id
1 'polypeptide(L)'
;MDETIRIDYVDRIQHVYSLYPTSDDELAYARGIEEEAEVIEVVTQGEACTVTVHTTQGVYHFTRFRTDYVGHSSRMLVSLLAHFRVGLSLEFIVSHQTFTVYIISSKVAVGQHDYLLAQRLGIYTLVEPVQLLLSIRAMDSILALADRYHIEPELVVEQLLAKEMELVEADHR
;
A
#
# COMPACT_ATOMS: atom_id res chain seq x y z
N MET A 1 -30.98 -10.53 36.32
CA MET A 1 -29.56 -10.54 35.92
C MET A 1 -29.54 -9.75 34.64
N ASP A 2 -29.25 -8.45 34.75
CA ASP A 2 -29.19 -7.53 33.61
C ASP A 2 -27.71 -7.31 33.32
N GLU A 3 -27.24 -7.81 32.19
CA GLU A 3 -25.90 -7.51 31.69
C GLU A 3 -25.94 -6.10 31.09
N THR A 4 -25.49 -5.13 31.87
CA THR A 4 -25.29 -3.76 31.40
C THR A 4 -24.18 -3.77 30.35
N ILE A 5 -24.56 -3.67 29.08
CA ILE A 5 -23.64 -3.45 27.96
C ILE A 5 -22.91 -2.14 28.22
N ARG A 6 -21.64 -2.23 28.59
CA ARG A 6 -20.76 -1.08 28.77
C ARG A 6 -20.24 -0.67 27.39
N ILE A 7 -20.85 0.35 26.80
CA ILE A 7 -20.35 0.98 25.59
C ILE A 7 -19.26 1.97 26.03
N ASP A 8 -18.01 1.53 26.04
CA ASP A 8 -16.87 2.42 26.21
C ASP A 8 -16.65 3.16 24.87
N TYR A 9 -17.18 4.38 24.78
CA TYR A 9 -16.82 5.30 23.69
C TYR A 9 -15.35 5.66 23.85
N VAL A 10 -14.48 5.12 22.99
CA VAL A 10 -13.08 5.54 22.88
C VAL A 10 -13.06 6.89 22.17
N ASP A 11 -13.37 7.93 22.92
CA ASP A 11 -13.38 9.30 22.46
C ASP A 11 -11.99 9.88 22.73
N ARG A 12 -11.11 9.85 21.71
CA ARG A 12 -9.88 10.67 21.59
C ARG A 12 -9.14 10.33 20.29
N ILE A 13 -9.73 10.70 19.15
CA ILE A 13 -8.91 10.93 17.96
C ILE A 13 -8.16 12.23 18.21
N GLN A 14 -6.88 12.15 18.58
CA GLN A 14 -6.04 13.34 18.70
C GLN A 14 -5.60 13.75 17.29
N HIS A 15 -6.11 14.88 16.81
CA HIS A 15 -5.62 15.51 15.59
C HIS A 15 -4.31 16.22 15.89
N VAL A 16 -3.20 15.73 15.32
CA VAL A 16 -1.89 16.33 15.51
C VAL A 16 -1.41 16.93 14.20
N TYR A 17 -1.11 18.23 14.23
CA TYR A 17 -0.58 18.98 13.10
C TYR A 17 0.91 19.20 13.28
N SER A 18 1.71 18.99 12.23
CA SER A 18 3.11 19.39 12.25
C SER A 18 3.24 20.92 12.24
N LEU A 19 3.99 21.48 13.21
CA LEU A 19 4.22 22.93 13.35
C LEU A 19 5.50 23.42 12.66
N TYR A 20 6.37 22.51 12.23
CA TYR A 20 7.65 22.87 11.60
C TYR A 20 7.44 23.47 10.22
N PRO A 21 8.32 24.33 9.63
CA PRO A 21 8.18 25.03 8.32
C PRO A 21 8.77 24.32 7.08
N THR A 22 9.60 23.29 7.25
CA THR A 22 10.27 22.59 6.14
C THR A 22 9.78 21.14 6.00
N SER A 23 9.84 20.58 4.79
CA SER A 23 9.46 19.18 4.56
C SER A 23 10.39 18.19 5.28
N ASP A 24 11.65 18.57 5.52
CA ASP A 24 12.62 17.79 6.29
C ASP A 24 12.19 17.62 7.75
N ASP A 25 11.69 18.70 8.36
CA ASP A 25 11.23 18.67 9.75
C ASP A 25 9.92 17.89 9.91
N GLU A 26 8.98 17.98 8.95
CA GLU A 26 7.76 17.14 8.96
C GLU A 26 8.12 15.65 8.89
N LEU A 27 9.09 15.28 8.05
CA LEU A 27 9.57 13.91 7.97
C LEU A 27 10.30 13.49 9.25
N ALA A 28 11.08 14.38 9.87
CA ALA A 28 11.74 14.11 11.13
C ALA A 28 10.73 13.87 12.26
N TYR A 29 9.66 14.68 12.31
CA TYR A 29 8.54 14.46 13.23
C TYR A 29 7.86 13.12 12.97
N ALA A 30 7.54 12.80 11.71
CA ALA A 30 6.92 11.53 11.35
C ALA A 30 7.77 10.33 11.79
N ARG A 31 9.09 10.40 11.63
CA ARG A 31 10.02 9.34 12.07
C ARG A 31 10.05 9.13 13.57
N GLY A 32 9.60 10.10 14.36
CA GLY A 32 9.41 9.95 15.80
C GLY A 32 8.12 9.25 16.20
N ILE A 33 7.21 8.99 15.26
CA ILE A 33 5.97 8.25 15.49
C ILE A 33 6.30 6.75 15.41
N GLU A 34 6.18 6.05 16.54
CA GLU A 34 6.43 4.60 16.64
C GLU A 34 5.18 3.75 16.33
N GLU A 35 4.03 4.40 16.09
CA GLU A 35 2.75 3.75 15.80
C GLU A 35 2.67 3.20 14.37
N GLU A 36 1.93 2.10 14.22
CA GLU A 36 1.63 1.54 12.90
C GLU A 36 0.44 2.27 12.26
N ALA A 37 0.57 2.57 10.97
CA ALA A 37 -0.51 3.15 10.18
C ALA A 37 -1.53 2.07 9.76
N GLU A 38 -2.80 2.43 9.76
CA GLU A 38 -3.91 1.62 9.25
C GLU A 38 -4.39 2.13 7.89
N VAL A 39 -4.50 3.46 7.78
CA VAL A 39 -4.92 4.17 6.57
C VAL A 39 -4.04 5.39 6.37
N ILE A 40 -3.59 5.62 5.14
CA ILE A 40 -2.87 6.83 4.76
C ILE A 40 -3.61 7.50 3.61
N GLU A 41 -4.07 8.71 3.82
CA GLU A 41 -4.73 9.52 2.80
C GLU A 41 -3.74 10.56 2.29
N VAL A 42 -3.56 10.61 0.97
CA VAL A 42 -2.77 11.64 0.30
C VAL A 42 -3.72 12.42 -0.59
N VAL A 43 -3.91 13.70 -0.29
CA VAL A 43 -4.86 14.56 -1.00
C VAL A 43 -4.15 15.82 -1.46
N THR A 44 -4.18 16.07 -2.76
CA THR A 44 -3.66 17.31 -3.36
C THR A 44 -4.82 18.21 -3.78
N GLN A 45 -4.84 19.43 -3.25
CA GLN A 45 -5.80 20.48 -3.59
C GLN A 45 -5.04 21.75 -3.99
N GLY A 46 -5.02 22.05 -5.29
CA GLY A 46 -4.24 23.17 -5.82
C GLY A 46 -2.75 22.96 -5.58
N GLU A 47 -2.10 23.89 -4.88
CA GLU A 47 -0.67 23.80 -4.54
C GLU A 47 -0.40 23.07 -3.21
N ALA A 48 -1.44 22.74 -2.44
CA ALA A 48 -1.31 22.08 -1.16
C ALA A 48 -1.48 20.56 -1.30
N CYS A 49 -0.61 19.79 -0.65
CA CYS A 49 -0.78 18.35 -0.49
C CYS A 49 -0.80 18.02 1.00
N THR A 50 -1.91 17.40 1.42
CA THR A 50 -2.11 16.94 2.79
C THR A 50 -1.96 15.42 2.81
N VAL A 51 -1.09 14.94 3.70
CA VAL A 51 -0.98 13.53 4.04
C VAL A 51 -1.59 13.36 5.42
N THR A 52 -2.63 12.54 5.51
CA THR A 52 -3.24 12.16 6.78
C THR A 52 -2.91 10.70 7.06
N VAL A 53 -2.31 10.43 8.21
CA VAL A 53 -1.99 9.08 8.67
C VAL A 53 -2.89 8.74 9.84
N HIS A 54 -3.73 7.73 9.66
CA HIS A 54 -4.55 7.15 10.71
C HIS A 54 -3.80 5.98 11.32
N THR A 55 -3.60 6.04 12.63
CA THR A 55 -3.02 4.97 13.43
C THR A 55 -4.05 4.48 14.45
N THR A 56 -3.67 3.47 15.23
CA THR A 56 -4.52 2.97 16.32
C THR A 56 -4.76 3.99 17.44
N GLN A 57 -3.86 4.97 17.63
CA GLN A 57 -3.95 5.92 18.75
C GLN A 57 -4.10 7.39 18.33
N GLY A 58 -3.99 7.70 17.04
CA GLY A 58 -3.99 9.10 16.59
C GLY A 58 -4.26 9.29 15.11
N VAL A 59 -4.46 10.57 14.76
CA VAL A 59 -4.54 11.03 13.37
C VAL A 59 -3.55 12.16 13.17
N TYR A 60 -2.57 11.92 12.31
CA TYR A 60 -1.47 12.84 12.04
C TYR A 60 -1.66 13.52 10.69
N HIS A 61 -1.55 14.84 10.67
CA HIS A 61 -1.67 15.65 9.46
C HIS A 61 -0.33 16.28 9.11
N PHE A 62 0.10 16.02 7.88
CA PHE A 62 1.29 16.60 7.27
C PHE A 62 0.91 17.39 6.02
N THR A 63 1.47 18.59 5.83
CA THR A 63 0.93 19.53 4.82
C THR A 63 1.97 20.04 3.83
N ARG A 64 3.23 19.61 3.96
CA ARG A 64 4.36 20.17 3.18
C ARG A 64 5.02 19.17 2.25
N PHE A 65 4.34 18.08 1.97
CA PHE A 65 4.70 17.16 0.92
C PHE A 65 4.14 17.65 -0.42
N ARG A 66 4.66 17.13 -1.55
CA ARG A 66 4.10 17.37 -2.88
C ARG A 66 4.01 16.05 -3.63
N THR A 67 2.98 15.88 -4.44
CA THR A 67 2.82 14.73 -5.33
C THR A 67 3.00 15.09 -6.80
N ASP A 68 2.88 16.36 -7.17
CA ASP A 68 2.78 16.83 -8.55
C ASP A 68 4.14 17.12 -9.24
N TYR A 69 5.26 16.99 -8.53
CA TYR A 69 6.58 17.36 -9.03
C TYR A 69 7.68 16.36 -8.67
N VAL A 70 8.45 15.91 -9.67
CA VAL A 70 9.62 15.06 -9.45
C VAL A 70 10.75 15.89 -8.80
N GLY A 71 10.85 15.86 -7.47
CA GLY A 71 11.83 16.63 -6.72
C GLY A 71 12.00 16.20 -5.27
N HIS A 72 12.55 17.09 -4.44
CA HIS A 72 12.82 16.83 -3.02
C HIS A 72 11.54 16.44 -2.27
N SER A 73 10.49 17.25 -2.36
CA SER A 73 9.23 17.03 -1.62
C SER A 73 8.54 15.71 -1.94
N SER A 74 8.53 15.24 -3.19
CA SER A 74 7.97 13.92 -3.54
C SER A 74 8.87 12.77 -3.09
N ARG A 75 10.19 12.94 -3.07
CA ARG A 75 11.10 11.96 -2.44
C ARG A 75 10.91 11.89 -0.92
N MET A 76 10.57 13.02 -0.30
CA MET A 76 10.23 13.04 1.12
C MET A 76 8.91 12.32 1.38
N LEU A 77 7.93 12.47 0.49
CA LEU A 77 6.67 11.72 0.57
C LEU A 77 6.90 10.21 0.43
N VAL A 78 7.73 9.78 -0.52
CA VAL A 78 8.17 8.36 -0.59
C VAL A 78 8.78 7.92 0.74
N SER A 79 9.63 8.75 1.33
CA SER A 79 10.28 8.43 2.62
C SER A 79 9.29 8.38 3.78
N LEU A 80 8.27 9.24 3.78
CA LEU A 80 7.19 9.24 4.76
C LEU A 80 6.37 7.97 4.65
N LEU A 81 5.95 7.59 3.44
CA LEU A 81 5.21 6.36 3.22
C LEU A 81 6.03 5.14 3.63
N ALA A 82 7.32 5.11 3.30
CA ALA A 82 8.22 4.03 3.69
C ALA A 82 8.37 3.90 5.21
N HIS A 83 8.37 5.01 5.96
CA HIS A 83 8.35 4.98 7.43
C HIS A 83 7.14 4.21 7.96
N PHE A 84 5.97 4.44 7.35
CA PHE A 84 4.74 3.69 7.64
C PHE A 84 4.63 2.38 6.88
N ARG A 85 5.77 1.79 6.46
CA ARG A 85 5.88 0.50 5.76
C ARG A 85 5.13 0.44 4.43
N VAL A 86 4.92 1.56 3.75
CA VAL A 86 4.30 1.63 2.43
C VAL A 86 5.35 2.01 1.39
N GLY A 87 5.64 1.08 0.47
CA GLY A 87 6.60 1.26 -0.62
C GLY A 87 5.91 1.54 -1.95
N LEU A 88 5.61 2.81 -2.21
CA LEU A 88 5.14 3.27 -3.52
C LEU A 88 6.28 3.92 -4.31
N SER A 89 6.33 3.66 -5.61
CA SER A 89 7.32 4.27 -6.48
C SER A 89 7.06 5.77 -6.62
N LEU A 90 8.14 6.54 -6.86
CA LEU A 90 8.02 7.97 -7.14
C LEU A 90 7.15 8.22 -8.37
N GLU A 91 7.25 7.35 -9.38
CA GLU A 91 6.42 7.41 -10.59
C GLU A 91 4.94 7.28 -10.25
N PHE A 92 4.55 6.28 -9.44
CA PHE A 92 3.16 6.09 -9.02
C PHE A 92 2.60 7.32 -8.30
N ILE A 93 3.37 7.91 -7.38
CA ILE A 93 2.97 9.08 -6.61
C ILE A 93 2.79 10.31 -7.52
N VAL A 94 3.65 10.46 -8.54
CA VAL A 94 3.57 11.57 -9.48
C VAL A 94 2.41 11.42 -10.45
N SER A 95 2.13 10.19 -10.88
CA SER A 95 0.97 9.86 -11.72
C SER A 95 -0.35 10.00 -10.96
N HIS A 96 -0.35 9.74 -9.65
CA HIS A 96 -1.54 9.74 -8.81
C HIS A 96 -1.39 10.77 -7.69
N GLN A 97 -1.85 11.98 -7.95
CA GLN A 97 -1.69 13.10 -7.01
C GLN A 97 -2.55 12.96 -5.76
N THR A 98 -3.65 12.20 -5.83
CA THR A 98 -4.57 11.93 -4.72
C THR A 98 -4.88 10.44 -4.68
N PHE A 99 -4.69 9.81 -3.52
CA PHE A 99 -4.90 8.39 -3.29
C PHE A 99 -5.06 8.06 -1.81
N THR A 100 -5.68 6.92 -1.52
CA THR A 100 -5.81 6.40 -0.16
C THR A 100 -5.20 5.01 -0.08
N VAL A 101 -4.26 4.82 0.81
CA VAL A 101 -3.66 3.52 1.13
C VAL A 101 -4.43 2.90 2.28
N TYR A 102 -5.02 1.72 2.04
CA TYR A 102 -5.65 0.90 3.05
C TYR A 102 -4.73 -0.27 3.39
N ILE A 103 -3.96 -0.15 4.48
CA ILE A 103 -2.95 -1.15 4.86
C ILE A 103 -3.64 -2.47 5.27
N ILE A 104 -4.72 -2.37 6.05
CA ILE A 104 -5.51 -3.55 6.50
C ILE A 104 -6.09 -4.33 5.30
N SER A 105 -6.60 -3.62 4.29
CA SER A 105 -7.15 -4.24 3.07
C SER A 105 -6.12 -4.49 1.99
N SER A 106 -4.83 -4.20 2.25
CA SER A 106 -3.72 -4.36 1.32
C SER A 106 -4.01 -3.78 -0.07
N LYS A 107 -4.45 -2.51 -0.13
CA LYS A 107 -4.74 -1.84 -1.40
C LYS A 107 -4.46 -0.34 -1.38
N VAL A 108 -4.31 0.25 -2.56
CA VAL A 108 -4.31 1.70 -2.80
C VAL A 108 -5.47 2.06 -3.69
N ALA A 109 -6.38 2.90 -3.21
CA ALA A 109 -7.48 3.43 -4.00
C ALA A 109 -7.08 4.76 -4.65
N VAL A 110 -7.29 4.87 -5.95
CA VAL A 110 -7.08 6.08 -6.75
C VAL A 110 -8.36 6.35 -7.54
N GLY A 111 -9.15 7.33 -7.09
CA GLY A 111 -10.45 7.62 -7.71
C GLY A 111 -11.38 6.41 -7.67
N GLN A 112 -11.65 5.81 -8.84
CA GLN A 112 -12.47 4.60 -8.97
C GLN A 112 -11.66 3.31 -9.17
N HIS A 113 -10.34 3.39 -9.15
CA HIS A 113 -9.46 2.26 -9.40
C HIS A 113 -8.74 1.83 -8.12
N ASP A 114 -8.68 0.52 -7.88
CA ASP A 114 -7.98 -0.08 -6.74
C ASP A 114 -6.75 -0.85 -7.24
N TYR A 115 -5.59 -0.53 -6.67
CA TYR A 115 -4.34 -1.26 -6.86
C TYR A 115 -4.08 -2.16 -5.67
N LEU A 116 -3.68 -3.41 -5.91
CA LEU A 116 -3.35 -4.35 -4.83
C LEU A 116 -1.96 -4.07 -4.28
N LEU A 117 -1.82 -4.25 -2.97
CA LEU A 117 -0.55 -4.27 -2.26
C LEU A 117 -0.25 -5.69 -1.77
N ALA A 118 1.03 -6.04 -1.77
CA ALA A 118 1.52 -7.24 -1.10
C ALA A 118 2.64 -6.85 -0.13
N GLN A 119 2.67 -7.51 1.02
CA GLN A 119 3.74 -7.30 1.98
C GLN A 119 4.99 -8.09 1.54
N ARG A 120 6.09 -7.37 1.32
CA ARG A 120 7.40 -7.91 0.94
C ARG A 120 8.44 -7.35 1.89
N LEU A 121 9.13 -8.24 2.62
CA LEU A 121 10.14 -7.85 3.62
C LEU A 121 9.62 -6.81 4.64
N GLY A 122 8.35 -6.96 5.06
CA GLY A 122 7.71 -6.06 6.01
C GLY A 122 7.17 -4.75 5.41
N ILE A 123 7.33 -4.51 4.11
CA ILE A 123 6.86 -3.31 3.40
C ILE A 123 5.73 -3.68 2.45
N TYR A 124 4.63 -2.94 2.47
CA TYR A 124 3.53 -3.06 1.51
C TYR A 124 3.89 -2.38 0.20
N THR A 125 4.04 -3.16 -0.86
CA THR A 125 4.42 -2.68 -2.20
C THR A 125 3.34 -3.02 -3.21
N LEU A 126 3.23 -2.22 -4.28
CA LEU A 126 2.32 -2.52 -5.39
C LEU A 126 2.57 -3.92 -5.95
N VAL A 127 1.47 -4.63 -6.19
CA VAL A 127 1.50 -5.86 -6.99
C VAL A 127 1.57 -5.44 -8.44
N GLU A 128 2.76 -5.51 -9.01
CA GLU A 128 2.96 -5.27 -10.43
C GLU A 128 2.52 -6.51 -11.23
N PRO A 129 1.72 -6.33 -12.30
CA PRO A 129 1.42 -7.43 -13.20
C PRO A 129 2.70 -7.85 -13.92
N VAL A 130 3.08 -9.12 -13.76
CA VAL A 130 4.28 -9.68 -14.41
C VAL A 130 3.89 -10.19 -15.80
N GLN A 131 4.58 -9.70 -16.83
CA GLN A 131 4.48 -10.31 -18.16
C GLN A 131 5.46 -11.48 -18.24
N LEU A 132 4.94 -12.69 -18.44
CA LEU A 132 5.73 -13.90 -18.63
C LEU A 132 5.84 -14.22 -20.11
N LEU A 133 7.08 -14.44 -20.58
CA LEU A 133 7.31 -15.04 -21.88
C LEU A 133 7.20 -16.57 -21.76
N LEU A 134 6.17 -17.11 -22.39
CA LEU A 134 5.91 -18.55 -22.42
C LEU A 134 6.15 -19.08 -23.83
N SER A 135 6.66 -20.32 -23.92
CA SER A 135 6.66 -21.01 -25.21
C SER A 135 5.23 -21.22 -25.69
N ILE A 136 5.01 -21.22 -27.01
CA ILE A 136 3.67 -21.45 -27.61
C ILE A 136 3.04 -22.73 -27.06
N ARG A 137 3.82 -23.82 -26.92
CA ARG A 137 3.33 -25.09 -26.36
C ARG A 137 2.86 -24.98 -24.91
N ALA A 138 3.57 -24.20 -24.10
CA ALA A 138 3.17 -23.96 -22.71
C ALA A 138 1.88 -23.15 -22.67
N MET A 139 1.76 -22.12 -23.51
CA MET A 139 0.54 -21.32 -23.63
C MET A 139 -0.66 -22.18 -24.06
N ASP A 140 -0.51 -23.02 -25.09
CA ASP A 140 -1.58 -23.92 -25.54
C ASP A 140 -2.03 -24.87 -24.42
N SER A 141 -1.08 -25.35 -23.62
CA SER A 141 -1.36 -26.24 -22.49
C SER A 141 -2.11 -25.51 -21.36
N ILE A 142 -1.71 -24.28 -21.04
CA ILE A 142 -2.38 -23.44 -20.04
C ILE A 142 -3.82 -23.15 -20.47
N LEU A 143 -4.01 -22.73 -21.72
CA LEU A 143 -5.35 -22.43 -22.25
C LEU A 143 -6.25 -23.67 -22.27
N ALA A 144 -5.71 -24.84 -22.64
CA ALA A 144 -6.47 -26.09 -22.63
C ALA A 144 -6.85 -26.54 -21.21
N LEU A 145 -5.99 -26.30 -20.21
CA LEU A 145 -6.29 -26.58 -18.81
C LEU A 145 -7.33 -25.60 -18.25
N ALA A 146 -7.18 -24.31 -18.54
CA ALA A 146 -8.12 -23.26 -18.16
C ALA A 146 -9.53 -23.58 -18.67
N ASP A 147 -9.66 -23.94 -19.95
CA ASP A 147 -10.93 -24.33 -20.56
C ASP A 147 -11.52 -25.59 -19.91
N ARG A 148 -10.69 -26.63 -19.71
CA ARG A 148 -11.12 -27.89 -19.08
C ARG A 148 -11.68 -27.71 -17.67
N TYR A 149 -11.10 -26.81 -16.88
CA TYR A 149 -11.49 -26.57 -15.49
C TYR A 149 -12.37 -25.35 -15.30
N HIS A 150 -12.72 -24.63 -16.37
CA HIS A 150 -13.51 -23.40 -16.35
C HIS A 150 -12.96 -22.34 -15.39
N ILE A 151 -11.64 -22.12 -15.46
CA ILE A 151 -10.93 -21.11 -14.67
C ILE A 151 -10.15 -20.19 -15.61
N GLU A 152 -9.77 -19.02 -15.10
CA GLU A 152 -8.94 -18.07 -15.84
C GLU A 152 -7.51 -18.64 -16.08
N PRO A 153 -6.90 -18.41 -17.25
CA PRO A 153 -5.53 -18.86 -17.56
C PRO A 153 -4.48 -18.44 -16.53
N GLU A 154 -4.62 -17.24 -15.96
CA GLU A 154 -3.74 -16.69 -14.93
C GLU A 154 -3.73 -17.58 -13.69
N LEU A 155 -4.90 -18.07 -13.26
CA LEU A 155 -5.01 -18.94 -12.09
C LEU A 155 -4.31 -20.29 -12.31
N VAL A 156 -4.31 -20.80 -13.54
CA VAL A 156 -3.53 -22.01 -13.89
C VAL A 156 -2.04 -21.75 -13.72
N VAL A 157 -1.54 -20.60 -14.20
CA VAL A 157 -0.13 -20.22 -14.07
C VAL A 157 0.26 -20.06 -12.59
N GLU A 158 -0.56 -19.38 -11.80
CA GLU A 158 -0.32 -19.18 -10.37
C GLU A 158 -0.24 -20.51 -9.62
N GLN A 159 -1.15 -21.44 -9.88
CA GLN A 159 -1.13 -22.76 -9.24
C GLN A 159 0.08 -23.60 -9.64
N LEU A 160 0.50 -23.54 -10.92
CA LEU A 160 1.70 -24.23 -11.38
C LEU A 160 2.95 -23.68 -10.69
N LEU A 161 3.09 -22.35 -10.60
CA LEU A 161 4.22 -21.73 -9.92
C LEU A 161 4.26 -22.05 -8.43
N ALA A 162 3.11 -22.00 -7.75
CA ALA A 162 3.02 -22.34 -6.34
C ALA A 162 3.47 -23.79 -6.06
N LYS A 163 3.03 -24.72 -6.90
CA LYS A 163 3.40 -26.14 -6.77
C LYS A 163 4.88 -26.40 -7.00
N GLU A 164 5.50 -25.72 -7.97
CA GLU A 164 6.95 -25.81 -8.20
C GLU A 164 7.74 -25.26 -7.01
N MET A 165 7.29 -24.17 -6.39
CA MET A 165 7.92 -23.64 -5.17
C MET A 165 7.87 -24.63 -4.00
N GLU A 166 6.72 -25.30 -3.78
CA GLU A 166 6.61 -26.34 -2.75
C GLU A 166 7.61 -27.49 -2.94
N LEU A 167 7.84 -27.90 -4.19
CA LEU A 167 8.80 -28.95 -4.53
C LEU A 167 10.24 -28.51 -4.26
N VAL A 168 10.60 -27.27 -4.63
CA VAL A 168 11.93 -26.72 -4.39
C VAL A 168 12.24 -26.59 -2.89
N GLU A 169 11.25 -26.17 -2.09
CA GLU A 169 11.41 -26.07 -0.64
C GLU A 169 11.53 -27.45 0.03
N ALA A 170 10.86 -28.48 -0.50
CA ALA A 170 10.95 -29.85 -0.01
C ALA A 170 12.32 -30.47 -0.27
N ASP A 171 12.95 -30.17 -1.41
CA ASP A 171 14.30 -30.65 -1.77
C ASP A 171 15.43 -29.95 -1.00
N HIS A 172 15.14 -28.87 -0.26
CA HIS A 172 16.13 -28.11 0.52
C HIS A 172 16.00 -28.29 2.04
N ARG A 173 15.18 -29.25 2.50
CA ARG A 173 15.08 -29.69 3.90
C ARG A 173 15.73 -31.06 4.09
#